data_AF-A0AAV9XMK8-F1
#
_entry.id   AF-A0AAV9XMK8-F1
#
_cell.length_a   1.000
_cell.length_b   1.000
_cell.length_c   1.000
_cell.angle_alpha   90.00
_cell.angle_beta   90.00
_cell.angle_gamma   90.00
#
_symmetry.space_group_name_H-M   'P 1'
#
loop_
_entity.id
_entity.type
_entity.pdbx_description
1 polymer ?
#
loop_
_entity_poly.entity_id
_entity_poly.type
_entity_poly.pdbx_seq_one_letter_code
_entity_poly.pdbx_strand_id
1 'polypeptide(L)'
;MHLRSVFLLLLTYIPLVLSVKGDGKVPLNAPLPADFDQQNREPPQTYVLSRWQLNAAGDEGRLPLGMIRYVKSALSATFTPMVDGLAVDKDEKFRVGIFKGSHWIGGVRTGKIFQPNTLGTITLHVDEKGEIFHIEYDSVEWVKEGEKPDTEIIIIRPFLGAQPVLNKPVVLTAEGKMAPPKNEEKTFLQKYWWLLVAGALFLAAAPGEGGK
;
A
#
# COMPACT_ATOMS: atom_id res chain seq x y z
N MET A 1 -24.13 -64.85 18.72
CA MET A 1 -22.83 -64.30 19.14
C MET A 1 -22.34 -63.36 18.03
N HIS A 2 -22.18 -62.08 18.38
CA HIS A 2 -21.63 -60.95 17.61
C HIS A 2 -22.37 -60.36 16.41
N LEU A 3 -23.27 -59.44 16.77
CA LEU A 3 -23.65 -58.22 16.09
C LEU A 3 -22.41 -57.34 15.80
N ARG A 4 -22.22 -56.82 14.58
CA ARG A 4 -21.35 -55.67 14.31
C ARG A 4 -22.18 -54.53 13.74
N SER A 5 -22.33 -53.52 14.60
CA SER A 5 -23.00 -52.25 14.39
C SER A 5 -22.13 -51.35 13.51
N VAL A 6 -22.66 -50.89 12.38
CA VAL A 6 -22.07 -49.81 11.57
C VAL A 6 -22.94 -48.58 11.81
N PHE A 7 -22.38 -47.61 12.54
CA PHE A 7 -23.05 -46.36 12.89
C PHE A 7 -22.85 -45.38 11.72
N LEU A 8 -23.91 -45.16 10.93
CA LEU A 8 -23.94 -44.18 9.85
C LEU A 8 -24.28 -42.81 10.46
N LEU A 9 -23.33 -41.89 10.47
CA LEU A 9 -23.52 -40.53 11.00
C LEU A 9 -24.09 -39.65 9.87
N LEU A 10 -25.41 -39.51 9.84
CA LEU A 10 -26.13 -38.61 8.93
C LEU A 10 -25.92 -37.15 9.40
N LEU A 11 -25.04 -36.39 8.74
CA LEU A 11 -25.03 -34.94 8.88
C LEU A 11 -26.31 -34.39 8.26
N THR A 12 -27.25 -33.98 9.11
CA THR A 12 -28.45 -33.26 8.70
C THR A 12 -28.09 -31.82 8.39
N TYR A 13 -28.31 -31.42 7.13
CA TYR A 13 -28.22 -30.04 6.67
C TYR A 13 -29.45 -29.30 7.23
N ILE A 14 -29.26 -28.45 8.24
CA ILE A 14 -30.32 -27.56 8.73
C ILE A 14 -30.29 -26.32 7.83
N PRO A 15 -31.32 -26.05 7.00
CA PRO A 15 -31.42 -24.75 6.35
C PRO A 15 -31.78 -23.71 7.42
N LEU A 16 -30.86 -22.77 7.67
CA LEU A 16 -31.11 -21.60 8.50
C LEU A 16 -32.10 -20.69 7.76
N VAL A 17 -33.40 -20.90 7.99
CA VAL A 17 -34.43 -19.96 7.52
C VAL A 17 -34.38 -18.74 8.43
N LEU A 18 -33.64 -17.71 8.00
CA LEU A 18 -33.72 -16.37 8.59
C LEU A 18 -35.07 -15.75 8.19
N SER A 19 -36.06 -15.92 9.06
CA SER A 19 -37.27 -15.09 9.06
C SER A 19 -36.88 -13.68 9.51
N VAL A 20 -36.59 -12.80 8.56
CA VAL A 20 -36.32 -11.38 8.84
C VAL A 20 -37.64 -10.65 8.95
N LYS A 21 -38.17 -10.59 10.18
CA LYS A 21 -39.15 -9.58 10.59
C LYS A 21 -38.54 -8.82 11.78
N GLY A 22 -37.66 -7.88 11.46
CA GLY A 22 -36.96 -7.05 12.44
C GLY A 22 -36.23 -5.91 11.73
N ASP A 23 -36.10 -4.77 12.42
CA ASP A 23 -35.82 -3.42 11.90
C ASP A 23 -34.41 -3.20 11.28
N GLY A 24 -33.79 -4.25 10.72
CA GLY A 24 -32.49 -4.21 10.05
C GLY A 24 -31.30 -3.91 10.97
N LYS A 25 -31.54 -3.75 12.28
CA LYS A 25 -30.51 -3.46 13.28
C LYS A 25 -30.09 -4.75 13.98
N VAL A 26 -28.79 -5.03 13.92
CA VAL A 26 -28.17 -6.13 14.67
C VAL A 26 -28.35 -5.86 16.18
N PRO A 27 -28.73 -6.86 17.00
CA PRO A 27 -28.80 -6.70 18.45
C PRO A 27 -27.48 -6.18 19.02
N LEU A 28 -27.55 -5.25 19.98
CA LEU A 28 -26.38 -4.60 20.59
C LEU A 28 -25.37 -5.60 21.20
N ASN A 29 -25.80 -6.83 21.43
CA ASN A 29 -25.06 -7.90 22.10
C ASN A 29 -24.76 -9.09 21.16
N ALA A 30 -24.90 -8.93 19.84
CA ALA A 30 -24.55 -9.99 18.90
C ALA A 30 -23.03 -10.23 18.94
N PRO A 31 -22.55 -11.46 19.21
CA PRO A 31 -21.13 -11.76 19.17
C PRO A 31 -20.63 -11.55 17.74
N LEU A 32 -19.62 -10.69 17.58
CA LEU A 32 -19.00 -10.46 16.28
C LEU A 32 -18.19 -11.71 15.87
N PRO A 33 -18.17 -12.05 14.57
CA PRO A 33 -17.26 -13.06 14.04
C PRO A 33 -15.80 -12.78 14.46
N ALA A 34 -15.00 -13.83 14.69
CA ALA A 34 -13.61 -13.69 15.15
C ALA A 34 -12.69 -12.99 14.15
N ASP A 35 -13.11 -12.89 12.89
CA ASP A 35 -12.48 -12.18 11.77
C ASP A 35 -13.00 -10.75 11.59
N PHE A 36 -13.89 -10.27 12.47
CA PHE A 36 -14.44 -8.93 12.41
C PHE A 36 -13.44 -7.89 12.91
N ASP A 37 -12.59 -7.42 11.99
CA ASP A 37 -11.66 -6.32 12.23
C ASP A 37 -12.41 -4.98 12.32
N GLN A 38 -12.56 -4.46 13.55
CA GLN A 38 -13.21 -3.16 13.79
C GLN A 38 -12.43 -1.97 13.23
N GLN A 39 -11.13 -2.13 12.96
CA GLN A 39 -10.27 -1.08 12.41
C GLN A 39 -10.46 -0.95 10.89
N ASN A 40 -10.87 -2.03 10.24
CA ASN A 40 -10.96 -2.10 8.79
C ASN A 40 -12.42 -2.15 8.30
N ARG A 41 -13.07 -0.98 8.33
CA ARG A 41 -14.49 -0.84 7.97
C ARG A 41 -14.77 -0.71 6.47
N GLU A 42 -13.74 -0.68 5.63
CA GLU A 42 -13.95 -0.62 4.18
C GLU A 42 -14.10 -2.04 3.62
N PRO A 43 -15.24 -2.37 2.96
CA PRO A 43 -15.40 -3.68 2.36
C PRO A 43 -14.34 -3.90 1.28
N PRO A 44 -13.81 -5.13 1.14
CA PRO A 44 -12.91 -5.47 0.05
C PRO A 44 -13.51 -5.10 -1.30
N GLN A 45 -12.72 -4.47 -2.16
CA GLN A 45 -13.12 -4.14 -3.51
C GLN A 45 -12.77 -5.30 -4.43
N THR A 46 -13.69 -5.66 -5.32
CA THR A 46 -13.48 -6.74 -6.30
C THR A 46 -13.45 -6.17 -7.71
N TYR A 47 -12.41 -6.53 -8.45
CA TYR A 47 -12.20 -6.12 -9.84
C TYR A 47 -12.03 -7.36 -10.71
N VAL A 48 -12.60 -7.32 -11.91
CA VAL A 48 -12.39 -8.39 -12.90
C VAL A 48 -11.31 -7.93 -13.87
N LEU A 49 -10.14 -8.56 -13.78
CA LEU A 49 -9.07 -8.38 -14.75
C LEU A 49 -9.53 -8.98 -16.06
N SER A 50 -9.57 -8.18 -17.12
CA SER A 50 -10.05 -8.58 -18.43
C SER A 50 -9.02 -8.26 -19.50
N ARG A 51 -9.06 -9.02 -20.60
CA ARG A 51 -8.35 -8.70 -21.84
C ARG A 51 -9.27 -8.70 -23.05
N TRP A 52 -8.89 -7.96 -24.09
CA TRP A 52 -9.48 -8.06 -25.43
C TRP A 52 -8.50 -7.55 -26.47
N GLN A 53 -8.69 -7.97 -27.73
CA GLN A 53 -7.82 -7.55 -28.82
C GLN A 53 -7.86 -6.03 -29.00
N LEU A 54 -6.71 -5.43 -29.28
CA LEU A 54 -6.60 -3.98 -29.49
C LEU A 54 -7.46 -3.51 -30.67
N ASN A 55 -7.64 -4.37 -31.67
CA ASN A 55 -8.38 -4.11 -32.89
C ASN A 55 -9.88 -4.42 -32.79
N ALA A 56 -10.35 -5.00 -31.69
CA ALA A 56 -11.76 -5.34 -31.54
C ALA A 56 -12.62 -4.06 -31.47
N ALA A 57 -13.78 -4.11 -32.14
CA ALA A 57 -14.76 -3.04 -32.09
C ALA A 57 -15.53 -3.11 -30.75
N GLY A 58 -15.25 -2.17 -29.85
CA GLY A 58 -15.93 -2.10 -28.55
C GLY A 58 -15.52 -3.21 -27.57
N ASP A 59 -16.51 -3.75 -26.85
CA ASP A 59 -16.35 -4.79 -25.82
C ASP A 59 -16.47 -6.23 -26.37
N GLU A 60 -16.66 -6.37 -27.69
CA GLU A 60 -16.70 -7.67 -28.34
C GLU A 60 -15.34 -8.39 -28.18
N GLY A 61 -15.36 -9.63 -27.71
CA GLY A 61 -14.13 -10.39 -27.46
C GLY A 61 -13.46 -10.08 -26.11
N ARG A 62 -14.14 -9.39 -25.19
CA ARG A 62 -13.68 -9.25 -23.80
C ARG A 62 -13.72 -10.59 -23.07
N LEU A 63 -12.55 -10.99 -22.57
CA LEU A 63 -12.33 -12.21 -21.84
C LEU A 63 -11.84 -11.91 -20.42
N PRO A 64 -12.50 -12.42 -19.36
CA PRO A 64 -12.06 -12.23 -17.99
C PRO A 64 -10.86 -13.14 -17.69
N LEU A 65 -9.71 -12.58 -17.32
CA LEU A 65 -8.52 -13.33 -16.90
C LEU A 65 -8.65 -13.87 -15.48
N GLY A 66 -9.27 -13.10 -14.58
CA GLY A 66 -9.46 -13.48 -13.20
C GLY A 66 -10.01 -12.35 -12.33
N MET A 67 -10.22 -12.65 -11.05
CA MET A 67 -10.71 -11.69 -10.07
C MET A 67 -9.58 -11.22 -9.18
N ILE A 68 -9.52 -9.92 -8.97
CA ILE A 68 -8.65 -9.27 -7.99
C ILE A 68 -9.54 -8.82 -6.84
N ARG A 69 -9.27 -9.33 -5.65
CA ARG A 69 -9.89 -8.85 -4.40
C ARG A 69 -8.85 -8.02 -3.66
N TYR A 70 -9.16 -6.74 -3.49
CA TYR A 70 -8.26 -5.72 -2.94
C TYR A 70 -8.80 -5.15 -1.63
N VAL A 71 -7.95 -5.05 -0.62
CA VAL A 71 -8.25 -4.47 0.68
C VAL A 71 -7.37 -3.23 0.86
N LYS A 72 -7.95 -2.05 0.68
CA LYS A 72 -7.27 -0.74 0.62
C LYS A 72 -6.51 -0.39 1.90
N SER A 73 -7.16 -0.53 3.04
CA SER A 73 -6.62 -0.31 4.39
C SER A 73 -5.40 -1.18 4.73
N ALA A 74 -5.40 -2.43 4.27
CA ALA A 74 -4.32 -3.40 4.51
C ALA A 74 -3.27 -3.38 3.39
N LEU A 75 -3.52 -2.65 2.28
CA LEU A 75 -2.74 -2.70 1.05
C LEU A 75 -2.42 -4.14 0.64
N SER A 76 -3.45 -4.98 0.64
CA SER A 76 -3.35 -6.40 0.32
C SER A 76 -4.29 -6.76 -0.81
N ALA A 77 -3.86 -7.67 -1.67
CA ALA A 77 -4.65 -8.16 -2.79
C ALA A 77 -4.49 -9.67 -2.94
N THR A 78 -5.55 -10.31 -3.42
CA THR A 78 -5.52 -11.72 -3.85
C THR A 78 -6.06 -11.84 -5.26
N PHE A 79 -5.51 -12.75 -6.05
CA PHE A 79 -5.93 -13.01 -7.42
C PHE A 79 -6.47 -14.43 -7.54
N THR A 80 -7.61 -14.56 -8.19
CA THR A 80 -8.24 -15.84 -8.49
C THR A 80 -8.35 -15.97 -10.01
N PRO A 81 -7.53 -16.83 -10.64
CA PRO A 81 -7.59 -17.01 -12.09
C PRO A 81 -8.95 -17.59 -12.50
N MET A 82 -9.49 -17.11 -13.61
CA MET A 82 -10.75 -17.61 -14.19
C MET A 82 -10.52 -18.40 -15.48
N VAL A 83 -9.41 -18.12 -16.17
CA VAL A 83 -8.95 -18.86 -17.34
C VAL A 83 -7.45 -19.02 -17.23
N ASP A 84 -6.99 -20.19 -17.63
CA ASP A 84 -5.58 -20.52 -17.68
C ASP A 84 -5.18 -20.82 -19.13
N GLY A 85 -3.97 -20.40 -19.52
CA GLY A 85 -3.28 -20.89 -20.71
C GLY A 85 -4.00 -20.78 -22.06
N LEU A 86 -4.65 -19.66 -22.38
CA LEU A 86 -5.21 -19.46 -23.73
C LEU A 86 -4.13 -19.00 -24.71
N ALA A 87 -3.63 -19.96 -25.49
CA ALA A 87 -2.68 -19.70 -26.57
C ALA A 87 -3.27 -18.67 -27.54
N VAL A 88 -2.70 -17.47 -27.50
CA VAL A 88 -2.97 -16.38 -28.44
C VAL A 88 -1.74 -16.17 -29.31
N ASP A 89 -1.95 -15.50 -30.45
CA ASP A 89 -0.84 -15.04 -31.27
C ASP A 89 0.11 -14.19 -30.41
N LYS A 90 1.39 -14.54 -30.46
CA LYS A 90 2.44 -13.88 -29.67
C LYS A 90 2.55 -12.42 -30.02
N ASP A 91 2.38 -12.04 -31.29
CA ASP A 91 2.64 -10.67 -31.74
C ASP A 91 1.37 -9.80 -31.78
N GLU A 92 0.20 -10.41 -31.54
CA GLU A 92 -1.05 -9.69 -31.38
C GLU A 92 -1.05 -8.81 -30.12
N LYS A 93 -1.72 -7.66 -30.20
CA LYS A 93 -1.83 -6.71 -29.10
C LYS A 93 -3.18 -6.81 -28.42
N PHE A 94 -3.17 -6.80 -27.10
CA PHE A 94 -4.34 -6.89 -26.25
C PHE A 94 -4.39 -5.70 -25.30
N ARG A 95 -5.58 -5.15 -25.08
CA ARG A 95 -5.86 -4.29 -23.93
C ARG A 95 -6.01 -5.21 -22.73
N VAL A 96 -5.38 -4.86 -21.61
CA VAL A 96 -5.41 -5.63 -20.37
C VAL A 96 -5.64 -4.68 -19.22
N GLY A 97 -6.67 -4.92 -18.43
CA GLY A 97 -7.01 -4.01 -17.34
C GLY A 97 -8.32 -4.34 -16.63
N ILE A 98 -8.77 -3.41 -15.81
CA ILE A 98 -9.99 -3.50 -15.02
C ILE A 98 -10.90 -2.31 -15.30
N PHE A 99 -12.19 -2.47 -15.00
CA PHE A 99 -13.13 -1.36 -14.94
C PHE A 99 -13.33 -0.94 -13.47
N LYS A 100 -13.10 0.34 -13.17
CA LYS A 100 -13.44 1.00 -11.91
C LYS A 100 -14.72 1.80 -12.15
N GLY A 101 -15.87 1.19 -11.88
CA GLY A 101 -17.17 1.72 -12.30
C GLY A 101 -17.27 1.74 -13.83
N SER A 102 -17.48 2.92 -14.42
CA SER A 102 -17.51 3.11 -15.88
C SER A 102 -16.14 3.40 -16.51
N HIS A 103 -15.09 3.57 -15.71
CA HIS A 103 -13.77 3.96 -16.20
C HIS A 103 -12.87 2.74 -16.35
N TRP A 104 -12.30 2.57 -17.54
CA TRP A 104 -11.27 1.56 -17.75
C TRP A 104 -9.90 2.07 -17.29
N ILE A 105 -9.17 1.22 -16.59
CA ILE A 105 -7.76 1.43 -16.26
C ILE A 105 -6.96 0.18 -16.62
N GLY A 106 -5.81 0.38 -17.25
CA GLY A 106 -4.96 -0.71 -17.71
C GLY A 106 -3.98 -0.26 -18.77
N GLY A 107 -3.42 -1.22 -19.48
CA GLY A 107 -2.43 -1.00 -20.52
C GLY A 107 -2.64 -1.88 -21.75
N VAL A 108 -1.77 -1.70 -22.74
CA VAL A 108 -1.67 -2.58 -23.90
C VAL A 108 -0.47 -3.49 -23.73
N ARG A 109 -0.64 -4.77 -24.04
CA ARG A 109 0.39 -5.81 -23.96
C ARG A 109 0.34 -6.71 -25.17
N THR A 110 1.47 -7.34 -25.47
CA THR A 110 1.63 -8.27 -26.60
C THR A 110 1.30 -9.69 -26.14
N GLY A 111 0.73 -10.53 -27.00
CA GLY A 111 0.24 -11.88 -26.64
C GLY A 111 1.29 -12.84 -26.07
N LYS A 112 2.58 -12.50 -26.16
CA LYS A 112 3.70 -13.13 -25.44
C LYS A 112 3.45 -13.31 -23.95
N ILE A 113 2.70 -12.39 -23.31
CA ILE A 113 2.47 -12.48 -21.86
C ILE A 113 1.51 -13.60 -21.43
N PHE A 114 0.74 -14.14 -22.39
CA PHE A 114 -0.32 -15.10 -22.14
C PHE A 114 0.05 -16.52 -22.55
N GLN A 115 1.32 -16.77 -22.87
CA GLN A 115 1.74 -18.09 -23.29
C GLN A 115 1.66 -19.06 -22.10
N PRO A 116 1.33 -20.34 -22.32
CA PRO A 116 1.12 -21.29 -21.22
C PRO A 116 2.33 -21.40 -20.26
N ASN A 117 3.54 -21.22 -20.80
CA ASN A 117 4.81 -21.30 -20.09
C ASN A 117 5.27 -19.97 -19.49
N THR A 118 4.38 -19.03 -19.14
CA THR A 118 4.77 -17.77 -18.47
C THR A 118 4.22 -17.67 -17.06
N LEU A 119 4.99 -17.05 -16.17
CA LEU A 119 4.53 -16.65 -14.83
C LEU A 119 4.00 -15.23 -14.88
N GLY A 120 2.72 -15.06 -14.53
CA GLY A 120 2.08 -13.75 -14.49
C GLY A 120 2.45 -12.96 -13.25
N THR A 121 2.59 -11.65 -13.43
CA THR A 121 2.71 -10.66 -12.35
C THR A 121 1.69 -9.56 -12.60
N ILE A 122 0.85 -9.32 -11.60
CA ILE A 122 -0.10 -8.20 -11.59
C ILE A 122 0.49 -7.08 -10.75
N THR A 123 0.65 -5.90 -11.32
CA THR A 123 1.12 -4.74 -10.58
C THR A 123 -0.01 -3.74 -10.39
N LEU A 124 -0.36 -3.44 -9.14
CA LEU A 124 -1.38 -2.48 -8.75
C LEU A 124 -0.69 -1.18 -8.33
N HIS A 125 -0.89 -0.13 -9.10
CA HIS A 125 -0.43 1.20 -8.71
C HIS A 125 -1.53 1.90 -7.93
N VAL A 126 -1.21 2.29 -6.70
CA VAL A 126 -2.14 2.96 -5.79
C VAL A 126 -1.70 4.38 -5.51
N ASP A 127 -2.62 5.27 -5.18
CA ASP A 127 -2.33 6.65 -4.79
C ASP A 127 -1.99 6.77 -3.29
N GLU A 128 -1.82 8.01 -2.79
CA GLU A 128 -1.54 8.29 -1.37
C GLU A 128 -2.66 7.82 -0.44
N LYS A 129 -3.89 7.69 -0.95
CA LYS A 129 -5.05 7.20 -0.21
C LYS A 129 -5.16 5.68 -0.27
N GLY A 130 -4.35 4.99 -1.08
CA GLY A 130 -4.46 3.57 -1.35
C GLY A 130 -5.50 3.24 -2.42
N GLU A 131 -5.98 4.19 -3.21
CA GLU A 131 -6.85 3.89 -4.33
C GLU A 131 -6.06 3.43 -5.55
N ILE A 132 -6.49 2.34 -6.17
CA ILE A 132 -5.92 1.89 -7.43
C ILE A 132 -6.23 2.93 -8.51
N PHE A 133 -5.18 3.42 -9.19
CA PHE A 133 -5.28 4.33 -10.32
C PHE A 133 -4.77 3.70 -11.63
N HIS A 134 -3.92 2.68 -11.56
CA HIS A 134 -3.43 1.95 -12.73
C HIS A 134 -3.17 0.48 -12.38
N ILE A 135 -3.28 -0.38 -13.39
CA ILE A 135 -2.98 -1.81 -13.28
C ILE A 135 -2.15 -2.26 -14.47
N GLU A 136 -1.18 -3.11 -14.19
CA GLU A 136 -0.36 -3.78 -15.19
C GLU A 136 -0.47 -5.29 -15.03
N TYR A 137 -0.37 -6.00 -16.15
CA TYR A 137 -0.19 -7.43 -16.18
C TYR A 137 1.00 -7.71 -17.08
N ASP A 138 2.01 -8.34 -16.50
CA ASP A 138 3.22 -8.74 -17.19
C ASP A 138 3.49 -10.21 -16.91
N SER A 139 4.43 -10.79 -17.64
CA SER A 139 4.82 -12.16 -17.38
C SER A 139 6.26 -12.43 -17.77
N VAL A 140 6.87 -13.41 -17.12
CA VAL A 140 8.21 -13.91 -17.48
C VAL A 140 8.12 -15.36 -17.92
N GLU A 141 8.99 -15.79 -18.85
CA GLU A 141 9.03 -17.19 -19.26
C GLU A 141 9.44 -18.09 -18.08
N TRP A 142 8.64 -19.11 -17.83
CA TRP A 142 8.89 -20.17 -16.87
C TRP A 142 9.67 -21.29 -17.53
N VAL A 143 10.96 -21.38 -17.20
CA VAL A 143 11.91 -22.33 -17.80
C VAL A 143 12.25 -23.49 -16.87
N LYS A 144 11.67 -23.54 -15.66
CA LYS A 144 12.00 -24.55 -14.65
C LYS A 144 11.06 -25.76 -14.71
N GLU A 145 11.61 -26.93 -14.43
CA GLU A 145 10.84 -28.15 -14.19
C GLU A 145 10.22 -28.11 -12.80
N GLY A 146 8.90 -28.29 -12.72
CA GLY A 146 8.15 -28.27 -11.46
C GLY A 146 6.74 -27.71 -11.61
N GLU A 147 6.03 -27.65 -10.48
CA GLU A 147 4.73 -26.97 -10.42
C GLU A 147 4.90 -25.48 -10.72
N LYS A 148 4.04 -24.95 -11.59
CA LYS A 148 4.02 -23.54 -11.95
C LYS A 148 3.51 -22.74 -10.74
N PRO A 149 4.27 -21.74 -10.24
CA PRO A 149 3.78 -20.90 -9.15
C PRO A 149 2.57 -20.06 -9.59
N ASP A 150 1.76 -19.68 -8.60
CA ASP A 150 0.63 -18.79 -8.78
C ASP A 150 1.06 -17.40 -9.27
N THR A 151 0.11 -16.67 -9.87
CA THR A 151 0.32 -15.29 -10.32
C THR A 151 0.62 -14.38 -9.13
N GLU A 152 1.74 -13.69 -9.18
CA GLU A 152 2.17 -12.75 -8.13
C GLU A 152 1.42 -11.42 -8.25
N ILE A 153 1.14 -10.78 -7.10
CA ILE A 153 0.60 -9.42 -7.07
C ILE A 153 1.57 -8.49 -6.33
N ILE A 154 1.95 -7.41 -7.00
CA ILE A 154 2.80 -6.36 -6.47
C ILE A 154 1.97 -5.09 -6.32
N ILE A 155 2.05 -4.43 -5.17
CA ILE A 155 1.37 -3.17 -4.91
C ILE A 155 2.41 -2.06 -4.80
N ILE A 156 2.36 -1.09 -5.72
CA ILE A 156 3.28 0.04 -5.78
C ILE A 156 2.59 1.30 -5.27
N ARG A 157 3.18 1.90 -4.23
CA ARG A 157 2.76 3.18 -3.65
C ARG A 157 3.56 4.34 -4.24
N PRO A 158 3.01 5.57 -4.22
CA PRO A 158 3.78 6.73 -4.59
C PRO A 158 4.89 6.93 -3.56
N PHE A 159 6.08 7.23 -4.05
CA PHE A 159 7.23 7.56 -3.22
C PHE A 159 7.60 9.02 -3.47
N LEU A 160 7.86 9.77 -2.40
CA LEU A 160 8.33 11.15 -2.52
C LEU A 160 9.70 11.13 -3.18
N GLY A 161 9.78 11.67 -4.40
CA GLY A 161 11.04 11.80 -5.13
C GLY A 161 12.06 12.67 -4.39
N ALA A 162 13.32 12.61 -4.83
CA ALA A 162 14.37 13.46 -4.30
C ALA A 162 13.97 14.94 -4.44
N GLN A 163 13.83 15.64 -3.33
CA GLN A 163 13.56 17.06 -3.33
C GLN A 163 14.87 17.85 -3.48
N PRO A 164 14.91 18.89 -4.32
CA PRO A 164 16.12 19.70 -4.46
C PRO A 164 16.41 20.42 -3.15
N VAL A 165 17.65 20.28 -2.66
CA VAL A 165 18.13 21.08 -1.53
C VAL A 165 18.43 22.48 -2.06
N LEU A 166 17.46 23.39 -1.91
CA LEU A 166 17.68 24.79 -2.22
C LEU A 166 18.64 25.40 -1.19
N ASN A 167 19.71 26.03 -1.67
CA ASN A 167 20.55 26.86 -0.82
C ASN A 167 19.71 27.97 -0.17
N LYS A 168 20.02 28.31 1.08
CA LYS A 168 19.37 29.44 1.76
C LYS A 168 19.58 30.72 0.93
N PRO A 169 18.57 31.58 0.80
CA PRO A 169 18.72 32.84 0.08
C PRO A 169 19.83 33.68 0.72
N VAL A 170 20.79 34.11 -0.10
CA VAL A 170 21.85 35.04 0.32
C VAL A 170 21.20 36.41 0.45
N VAL A 171 21.10 36.91 1.67
CA VAL A 171 20.62 38.28 1.92
C VAL A 171 21.75 39.25 1.59
N LEU A 172 21.55 40.05 0.55
CA LEU A 172 22.47 41.10 0.13
C LEU A 172 22.08 42.43 0.81
N THR A 173 23.07 43.32 1.01
CA THR A 173 22.81 44.71 1.41
C THR A 173 22.31 45.53 0.21
N ALA A 174 21.85 46.77 0.43
CA ALA A 174 21.37 47.66 -0.63
C ALA A 174 22.42 47.93 -1.73
N GLU A 175 23.70 47.77 -1.40
CA GLU A 175 24.86 47.93 -2.28
C GLU A 175 25.24 46.63 -3.01
N GLY A 176 24.45 45.56 -2.89
CA GLY A 176 24.65 44.30 -3.60
C GLY A 176 25.80 43.43 -3.07
N LYS A 177 26.37 43.76 -1.90
CA LYS A 177 27.40 42.95 -1.24
C LYS A 177 26.76 41.94 -0.29
N MET A 178 27.45 40.81 -0.05
CA MET A 178 27.06 39.88 1.01
C MET A 178 26.97 40.65 2.32
N ALA A 179 25.84 40.54 3.02
CA ALA A 179 25.74 41.09 4.36
C ALA A 179 26.89 40.48 5.18
N PRO A 180 27.74 41.31 5.85
CA PRO A 180 28.77 40.77 6.72
C PRO A 180 28.09 39.81 7.71
N PRO A 181 28.74 38.67 8.04
CA PRO A 181 28.16 37.74 9.00
C PRO A 181 27.71 38.56 10.20
N LYS A 182 26.41 38.50 10.51
CA LYS A 182 25.83 39.25 11.63
C LYS A 182 26.70 38.91 12.83
N ASN A 183 27.55 39.84 13.25
CA ASN A 183 28.55 39.60 14.29
C ASN A 183 27.78 38.98 15.44
N GLU A 184 27.98 37.68 15.68
CA GLU A 184 27.30 36.99 16.77
C GLU A 184 27.75 37.73 18.03
N GLU A 185 26.84 38.55 18.58
CA GLU A 185 27.15 39.33 19.75
C GLU A 185 27.49 38.34 20.85
N LYS A 186 28.79 38.26 21.21
CA LYS A 186 29.26 37.38 22.28
C LYS A 186 28.31 37.52 23.46
N THR A 187 27.82 36.40 23.97
CA THR A 187 26.85 36.39 25.05
C THR A 187 27.41 37.14 26.26
N PHE A 188 26.53 37.71 27.08
CA PHE A 188 26.95 38.54 28.22
C PHE A 188 27.93 37.77 29.13
N LEU A 189 27.65 36.50 29.40
CA LEU A 189 28.55 35.61 30.14
C LEU A 189 29.93 35.45 29.46
N GLN A 190 29.99 35.32 28.14
CA GLN A 190 31.26 35.23 27.41
C GLN A 190 32.06 36.54 27.44
N LYS A 191 31.40 37.70 27.57
CA LYS A 191 32.06 39.01 27.73
C LYS A 191 32.56 39.26 29.16
N TYR A 192 31.83 38.75 30.16
CA TYR A 192 32.02 39.13 31.56
C TYR A 192 32.39 37.97 32.50
N TRP A 193 32.73 36.79 31.98
CA TRP A 193 33.12 35.64 32.81
C TRP A 193 34.30 35.95 33.75
N TRP A 194 35.25 36.79 33.32
CA TRP A 194 36.38 37.22 34.14
C TRP A 194 35.96 38.07 35.35
N LEU A 195 34.86 38.82 35.27
CA LEU A 195 34.30 39.57 36.41
C LEU A 195 33.74 38.61 37.47
N LEU A 196 33.13 37.50 37.04
CA LEU A 196 32.66 36.47 37.97
C LEU A 196 33.83 35.81 38.69
N VAL A 197 34.92 35.51 37.97
CA VAL A 197 36.15 34.97 38.55
C VAL A 197 36.79 35.98 39.51
N ALA A 198 36.92 37.25 39.10
CA ALA A 198 37.48 38.31 39.93
C ALA A 198 36.63 38.56 41.20
N GLY A 199 35.29 38.55 41.08
CA GLY A 199 34.38 38.69 42.21
C GLY A 199 34.48 37.52 43.19
N ALA A 200 34.58 36.29 42.69
CA ALA A 200 34.76 35.11 43.54
C ALA A 200 36.10 35.15 44.30
N LEU A 201 37.19 35.55 43.63
CA LEU A 201 38.49 35.76 44.26
C LEU A 201 38.46 36.85 45.32
N PHE A 202 37.79 37.97 45.03
CA PHE A 202 37.64 39.07 45.99
C PHE A 202 36.85 38.64 47.23
N LEU A 203 35.75 37.89 47.05
CA LEU A 203 34.96 37.36 48.16
C LEU A 203 35.73 36.31 48.97
N ALA A 204 36.54 35.47 48.32
CA ALA A 204 37.37 34.47 49.00
C ALA A 204 38.56 35.09 49.75
N ALA A 205 39.06 36.25 49.29
CA ALA A 205 40.13 37.00 49.93
C ALA A 205 39.62 37.98 51.00
N ALA A 206 38.31 38.16 51.13
CA ALA A 206 37.73 38.97 52.21
C ALA A 206 38.00 38.25 53.55
N PRO A 207 38.65 38.91 54.53
CA PRO A 207 38.88 38.31 55.83
C PRO A 207 37.53 38.03 56.49
N GLY A 208 37.22 36.75 56.69
CA GLY A 208 36.03 36.34 57.42
C GLY A 208 36.09 36.90 58.84
N GLU A 209 35.16 37.78 59.17
CA GLU A 209 34.96 38.25 60.54
C GLU A 209 34.41 37.07 61.35
N GLY A 210 35.34 36.32 61.94
CA GLY A 210 35.07 35.27 62.91
C GLY A 210 34.48 35.91 64.17
N GLY A 211 33.15 35.89 64.26
CA GLY A 211 32.40 36.27 65.46
C GLY A 211 32.80 35.38 66.63
N LYS A 212 33.17 36.04 67.73
CA LYS A 212 33.16 35.48 69.08
C LYS A 212 31.74 35.47 69.64
#